data_AF-A0A3A2Z0G0-F1
#
_entry.id   AF-A0A3A2Z0G0-F1
#
_cell.length_a   1.000
_cell.length_b   1.000
_cell.length_c   1.000
_cell.angle_alpha   90.00
_cell.angle_beta   90.00
_cell.angle_gamma   90.00
#
_symmetry.space_group_name_H-M   'P 1'
#
loop_
_entity.id
_entity.type
_entity.pdbx_description
1 polymer ?
#
loop_
_entity_poly.entity_id
_entity_poly.type
_entity_poly.pdbx_seq_one_letter_code
_entity_poly.pdbx_strand_id
1 'polypeptide(L)' 'MIYKPSEFTPLHAQTLAQVFLEAGLPAGAFNVVYGAGDVGSYLTTHPSIAKVSFTGQVPTGLKVAGSAAGNMKY' A
#
# COMPACT_ATOMS: atom_id res chain seq x y z
N MET A 1 -3.41 7.72 -2.75
CA MET A 1 -2.91 6.32 -2.75
C MET A 1 -1.80 6.20 -1.74
N ILE A 2 -1.79 5.12 -0.94
CA ILE A 2 -0.65 4.73 -0.11
C ILE A 2 0.00 3.52 -0.78
N TYR A 3 1.25 3.66 -1.21
CA TYR A 3 2.01 2.60 -1.86
C TYR A 3 3.07 2.05 -0.91
N LYS A 4 2.91 0.78 -0.50
CA LYS A 4 3.92 0.06 0.29
C LYS A 4 4.67 -0.92 -0.62
N PRO A 5 5.90 -0.60 -1.06
CA PRO A 5 6.69 -1.53 -1.87
C PRO A 5 7.15 -2.75 -1.05
N SER A 6 7.67 -3.76 -1.74
CA SER A 6 8.40 -4.87 -1.13
C SER A 6 9.63 -4.36 -0.39
N GLU A 7 9.89 -4.87 0.81
CA GLU A 7 11.10 -4.61 1.59
C GLU A 7 12.38 -5.13 0.91
N PHE A 8 12.26 -6.12 0.01
CA PHE A 8 13.39 -6.68 -0.74
C PHE A 8 13.79 -5.83 -1.95
N THR A 9 12.85 -5.06 -2.49
CA THR A 9 13.07 -4.17 -3.63
C THR A 9 12.37 -2.83 -3.37
N PRO A 10 12.87 -1.99 -2.45
CA PRO A 10 12.15 -0.78 -2.03
C PRO A 10 12.43 0.44 -2.94
N LEU A 11 13.59 0.49 -3.59
CA LEU A 11 14.12 1.72 -4.19
C LEU A 11 13.31 2.21 -5.40
N HIS A 12 12.68 1.32 -6.16
CA HIS A 12 11.87 1.71 -7.33
C HIS A 12 10.69 2.62 -6.96
N ALA A 13 10.21 2.52 -5.71
CA ALA A 13 9.13 3.37 -5.24
C ALA A 13 9.52 4.85 -5.18
N GLN A 14 10.82 5.16 -4.94
CA GLN A 14 11.31 6.54 -4.96
C GLN A 14 11.27 7.11 -6.37
N THR A 15 11.77 6.34 -7.35
CA THR A 15 11.70 6.73 -8.77
C THR A 15 10.26 6.92 -9.21
N LEU A 16 9.34 6.02 -8.82
CA LEU A 16 7.92 6.15 -9.16
C LEU A 16 7.29 7.42 -8.54
N ALA A 17 7.60 7.72 -7.27
CA ALA A 17 7.13 8.95 -6.63
C ALA A 17 7.64 10.21 -7.34
N GLN A 18 8.92 10.21 -7.76
CA GLN A 18 9.52 11.31 -8.49
C GLN A 18 8.85 11.51 -9.86
N VAL A 19 8.60 10.42 -10.60
CA VAL A 19 7.86 10.47 -11.88
C VAL A 19 6.47 11.07 -11.69
N PHE A 20 5.74 10.70 -10.64
CA PHE A 20 4.43 11.29 -10.37
C PHE A 20 4.50 12.78 -10.02
N LEU A 21 5.51 13.20 -9.25
CA LEU A 21 5.72 14.60 -8.92
C LEU A 21 6.00 15.43 -10.19
N GLU A 22 6.90 14.94 -11.05
CA GLU A 22 7.25 15.57 -12.32
C GLU A 22 6.07 15.62 -13.30
N ALA A 23 5.20 14.60 -13.27
CA ALA A 23 3.96 14.58 -14.04
C ALA A 23 2.88 15.57 -13.51
N GLY A 24 3.16 16.29 -12.42
CA GLY A 24 2.24 17.27 -11.84
C GLY A 24 1.16 16.67 -10.94
N LEU A 25 1.34 15.45 -10.44
CA LEU A 25 0.41 14.84 -9.51
C LEU A 25 0.37 15.68 -8.20
N PRO A 26 -0.82 16.08 -7.70
CA PRO A 26 -0.91 16.87 -6.48
C PRO A 26 -0.25 16.18 -5.28
N ALA A 27 0.38 16.97 -4.42
CA ALA A 27 0.97 16.48 -3.17
C ALA A 27 -0.07 15.73 -2.34
N GLY A 28 0.32 14.57 -1.79
CA GLY A 28 -0.56 13.70 -1.02
C GLY A 28 -1.44 12.76 -1.85
N ALA A 29 -1.57 12.94 -3.17
CA ALA A 29 -2.32 12.01 -4.01
C ALA A 29 -1.61 10.65 -4.16
N PHE A 30 -0.27 10.62 -4.08
CA PHE A 30 0.54 9.41 -4.00
C PHE A 30 1.56 9.54 -2.87
N ASN A 31 1.54 8.60 -1.92
CA ASN A 31 2.47 8.57 -0.80
C ASN A 31 3.12 7.19 -0.75
N VAL A 32 4.43 7.15 -0.51
CA VAL A 32 5.18 5.91 -0.32
C VAL A 32 5.39 5.70 1.17
N VAL A 33 5.07 4.50 1.66
CA VAL A 33 5.34 4.09 3.05
C VAL A 33 6.16 2.81 3.02
N TYR A 34 7.34 2.85 3.62
CA TYR A 34 8.23 1.70 3.72
C TYR A 34 7.94 0.87 4.96
N GLY A 35 8.31 -0.41 4.91
CA GLY A 35 8.17 -1.35 6.01
C GLY A 35 7.90 -2.76 5.52
N ALA A 36 7.88 -3.73 6.42
CA ALA A 36 7.66 -5.14 6.10
C ALA A 36 6.17 -5.50 6.20
N GLY A 37 5.87 -6.75 6.58
CA GLY A 37 4.51 -7.25 6.74
C GLY A 37 3.71 -6.58 7.85
N ASP A 38 4.36 -6.05 8.89
CA ASP A 38 3.76 -5.32 9.99
C ASP A 38 3.08 -4.02 9.52
N VAL A 39 3.75 -3.23 8.69
CA VAL A 39 3.18 -2.04 8.06
C VAL A 39 2.03 -2.42 7.12
N GLY A 40 2.16 -3.52 6.37
CA GLY A 40 1.06 -4.05 5.57
C GLY A 40 -0.18 -4.36 6.41
N SER A 41 0.00 -5.06 7.54
CA SER A 41 -1.09 -5.41 8.46
C SER A 41 -1.75 -4.18 9.11
N TYR A 42 -0.96 -3.15 9.42
CA TYR A 42 -1.49 -1.89 9.91
C TYR A 42 -2.36 -1.20 8.85
N LEU A 43 -1.88 -1.13 7.61
CA LEU A 43 -2.61 -0.49 6.52
C LEU A 43 -3.93 -1.22 6.19
N THR A 44 -3.98 -2.55 6.24
CA THR A 44 -5.20 -3.30 5.93
C THR A 44 -6.31 -3.12 6.96
N THR A 45 -5.98 -2.72 8.19
CA THR A 45 -6.95 -2.48 9.27
C THR A 45 -7.24 -1.01 9.53
N HIS A 46 -6.49 -0.10 8.90
CA HIS A 46 -6.62 1.33 9.17
C HIS A 46 -8.00 1.88 8.75
N PRO A 47 -8.72 2.56 9.66
CA PRO A 47 -10.11 2.97 9.41
C PRO A 47 -10.29 3.95 8.26
N SER A 48 -9.25 4.69 7.86
CA SER A 48 -9.31 5.60 6.71
C SER A 48 -9.04 4.95 5.35
N ILE A 49 -8.55 3.70 5.30
CA ILE A 49 -8.29 3.01 4.03
C ILE A 49 -9.60 2.43 3.49
N ALA A 50 -9.97 2.79 2.27
CA ALA A 50 -11.22 2.35 1.65
C ALA A 50 -11.05 1.12 0.76
N LYS A 51 -9.84 0.89 0.24
CA LYS A 51 -9.53 -0.21 -0.67
C LYS A 51 -8.08 -0.63 -0.50
N VAL A 52 -7.86 -1.94 -0.59
CA VAL A 52 -6.53 -2.56 -0.64
C VAL A 52 -6.37 -3.27 -1.98
N SER A 53 -5.25 -3.03 -2.64
CA SER A 53 -4.78 -3.82 -3.79
C SER A 53 -3.52 -4.55 -3.35
N PHE A 54 -3.49 -5.87 -3.51
CA PHE A 54 -2.39 -6.70 -3.06
C PHE A 54 -1.88 -7.58 -4.19
N THR A 55 -0.56 -7.62 -4.35
CA THR A 55 0.14 -8.55 -5.24
C THR A 55 1.24 -9.23 -4.44
N GLY A 56 1.20 -10.56 -4.36
CA GLY A 56 2.15 -11.34 -3.59
C GLY A 56 1.73 -12.80 -3.48
N GLN A 57 2.34 -13.53 -2.54
CA GLN A 57 2.05 -14.95 -2.34
C GLN A 57 0.63 -15.18 -1.83
N VAL A 58 0.03 -16.30 -2.23
CA VAL A 58 -1.34 -16.70 -1.84
C VAL A 58 -1.55 -16.70 -0.31
N PRO A 59 -0.66 -17.29 0.54
CA PRO A 59 -0.88 -17.30 1.98
C PRO A 59 -0.95 -15.89 2.60
N THR A 60 -0.16 -14.94 2.07
CA THR A 60 -0.20 -13.54 2.51
C THR A 60 -1.45 -12.84 1.98
N GLY A 61 -1.84 -13.11 0.73
CA GLY A 61 -3.06 -12.57 0.14
C GLY A 61 -4.32 -12.96 0.91
N LEU A 62 -4.41 -14.20 1.41
CA LEU A 62 -5.50 -14.65 2.28
C LEU A 62 -5.57 -13.82 3.58
N LYS A 63 -4.42 -13.54 4.21
CA LYS A 63 -4.36 -12.70 5.42
C LYS A 63 -4.78 -11.26 5.13
N VAL A 64 -4.31 -10.69 4.02
CA VAL A 64 -4.65 -9.32 3.60
C VAL A 64 -6.15 -9.20 3.31
N ALA A 65 -6.71 -10.13 2.53
CA ALA A 65 -8.12 -10.15 2.21
C ALA A 65 -8.99 -10.32 3.47
N GLY A 66 -8.62 -11.25 4.36
CA GLY A 66 -9.33 -11.45 5.64
C GLY A 66 -9.28 -10.21 6.53
N SER A 67 -8.11 -9.58 6.66
CA SER A 67 -7.93 -8.37 7.46
C SER A 67 -8.73 -7.18 6.91
N ALA A 68 -8.73 -6.98 5.58
CA ALA A 68 -9.47 -5.90 4.96
C ALA A 68 -11.00 -6.11 4.98
N ALA A 69 -11.46 -7.37 4.90
CA ALA A 69 -12.88 -7.70 4.89
C ALA A 69 -13.60 -7.32 6.19
N GLY A 70 -12.91 -7.38 7.34
CA GLY A 70 -13.49 -6.99 8.63
C GLY A 70 -13.92 -5.51 8.72
N ASN A 71 -13.36 -4.65 7.87
CA ASN A 71 -13.65 -3.21 7.82
C ASN A 71 -14.18 -2.78 6.45
N MET A 72 -14.85 -3.68 5.73
CA MET A 72 -15.36 -3.40 4.38
C MET A 72 -16.34 -2.23 4.40
N LYS A 73 -16.14 -1.28 3.47
CA LYS A 73 -16.94 -0.06 3.35
C LYS A 73 -17.90 -0.16 2.17
N TYR A 74 -19.04 0.54 2.29
CA TYR A 74 -20.08 0.66 1.27
C TYR A 74 -19.64 1.55 0.10
#